data_AF-A0A2U1WNJ8-F1
#
_entry.id   AF-A0A2U1WNJ8-F1
#
_cell.length_a   1.000
_cell.length_b   1.000
_cell.length_c   1.000
_cell.angle_alpha   90.00
_cell.angle_beta   90.00
_cell.angle_gamma   90.00
#
_symmetry.space_group_name_H-M   'P 1'
#
loop_
_entity.id
_entity.type
_entity.pdbx_description
1 polymer ?
#
loop_
_entity_poly.entity_id
_entity_poly.type
_entity_poly.pdbx_seq_one_letter_code
_entity_poly.pdbx_strand_id
1 'polypeptide(L)'
;MTQQSSFEPMFTAFFLVKTSPEWLSFSFDERLKHARNTFQPILEQFTGRVRLNWYDTEFYTATITDIWMLEAQDHHSYQLFCEKLRETPFWDRYFLIKEIFVGERNAWAKNYAVEALAS
;
A
#
# COMPACT_ATOMS: atom_id res chain seq x y z
N MET A 1 -13.27 25.07 5.27
CA MET A 1 -11.89 24.71 5.64
C MET A 1 -11.95 23.40 6.39
N THR A 2 -11.79 22.28 5.70
CA THR A 2 -11.74 20.96 6.30
C THR A 2 -10.43 20.84 7.08
N GLN A 3 -10.50 20.67 8.40
CA GLN A 3 -9.35 20.26 9.19
C GLN A 3 -8.88 18.91 8.66
N GLN A 4 -7.73 18.92 8.00
CA GLN A 4 -7.02 17.72 7.60
C GLN A 4 -6.52 17.09 8.90
N SER A 5 -7.16 16.01 9.36
CA SER A 5 -6.65 15.26 10.50
C SER A 5 -5.20 14.87 10.20
N SER A 6 -4.25 15.28 11.03
CA SER A 6 -2.83 14.97 10.84
C SER A 6 -2.62 13.47 11.04
N PHE A 7 -2.61 12.72 9.94
CA PHE A 7 -2.20 11.33 9.93
C PHE A 7 -0.67 11.28 9.96
N GLU A 8 -0.11 10.92 11.12
CA GLU A 8 1.32 10.68 11.29
C GLU A 8 1.59 9.17 11.32
N PRO A 9 2.18 8.60 10.26
CA PRO A 9 2.52 7.19 10.23
C PRO A 9 3.74 6.89 11.10
N MET A 10 3.71 5.75 11.78
CA MET A 10 4.87 5.19 12.46
C MET A 10 5.93 4.73 11.46
N PHE A 11 5.51 4.10 10.36
CA PHE A 11 6.40 3.66 9.29
C PHE A 11 5.65 3.60 7.95
N THR A 12 6.43 3.47 6.88
CA THR A 12 5.96 3.21 5.53
C THR A 12 6.47 1.84 5.08
N ALA A 13 5.57 1.01 4.57
CA ALA A 13 5.88 -0.23 3.88
C ALA A 13 5.78 -0.02 2.36
N PHE A 14 6.77 -0.48 1.62
CA PHE A 14 6.84 -0.43 0.17
C PHE A 14 6.72 -1.83 -0.37
N PHE A 15 5.58 -2.14 -0.96
CA PHE A 15 5.33 -3.43 -1.60
C PHE A 15 5.70 -3.31 -3.07
N LEU A 16 6.58 -4.18 -3.51
CA LEU A 16 6.91 -4.37 -4.91
C LEU A 16 6.02 -5.50 -5.41
N VAL A 17 5.09 -5.20 -6.32
CA VAL A 17 4.09 -6.19 -6.75
C VAL A 17 4.08 -6.36 -8.25
N LYS A 18 3.68 -7.55 -8.70
CA LYS A 18 3.51 -7.85 -10.12
C LYS A 18 2.15 -8.46 -10.38
N THR A 19 1.37 -7.82 -11.25
CA THR A 19 0.12 -8.39 -11.75
C THR A 19 0.35 -9.74 -12.42
N SER A 20 -0.55 -10.69 -12.17
CA SER A 20 -0.49 -12.02 -12.75
C SER A 20 -1.13 -12.07 -14.15
N PRO A 21 -0.80 -13.09 -14.97
CA PRO A 21 -1.50 -13.30 -16.24
C PRO A 21 -3.01 -13.48 -16.07
N GLU A 22 -3.46 -14.10 -14.97
CA GLU A 22 -4.90 -14.24 -14.67
C GLU A 22 -5.55 -12.87 -14.51
N TRP A 23 -4.96 -11.99 -13.71
CA TRP A 23 -5.48 -10.62 -13.54
C TRP A 23 -5.57 -9.87 -14.86
N LEU A 24 -4.55 -9.99 -15.71
CA LEU A 24 -4.50 -9.33 -17.02
C LEU A 24 -5.44 -9.98 -18.06
N SER A 25 -5.90 -11.20 -17.83
CA SER A 25 -6.87 -11.87 -18.71
C SER A 25 -8.30 -11.36 -18.54
N PHE A 26 -8.60 -10.73 -17.40
CA PHE A 26 -9.91 -10.12 -17.14
C PHE A 26 -10.14 -8.87 -17.99
N SER A 27 -11.39 -8.66 -18.37
CA SER A 27 -11.83 -7.37 -18.89
C SER A 27 -11.64 -6.24 -17.86
N PHE A 28 -11.63 -4.99 -18.32
CA PHE A 28 -11.56 -3.85 -17.41
C PHE A 28 -12.73 -3.83 -16.41
N ASP A 29 -13.95 -4.12 -16.86
CA ASP A 29 -15.14 -4.14 -16.00
C ASP A 29 -15.05 -5.22 -14.91
N GLU A 30 -14.52 -6.39 -15.24
CA GLU A 30 -14.27 -7.46 -14.26
C GLU A 30 -13.20 -7.05 -13.24
N ARG A 31 -12.08 -6.45 -13.68
CA ARG A 31 -11.05 -5.92 -12.78
C ARG A 31 -11.63 -4.87 -11.84
N LEU A 32 -12.41 -3.94 -12.37
CA LEU A 32 -13.07 -2.89 -11.57
C LEU A 32 -14.04 -3.49 -10.55
N LYS A 33 -14.82 -4.50 -10.95
CA LYS A 33 -15.74 -5.22 -10.07
C LYS A 33 -14.99 -5.94 -8.94
N HIS A 34 -13.90 -6.65 -9.25
CA HIS A 34 -13.05 -7.29 -8.24
C HIS A 34 -12.47 -6.27 -7.26
N ALA A 35 -11.93 -5.16 -7.76
CA ALA A 35 -11.37 -4.11 -6.92
C ALA A 35 -12.44 -3.48 -6.00
N ARG A 36 -13.59 -3.10 -6.53
CA ARG A 36 -14.67 -2.47 -5.75
C ARG A 36 -15.31 -3.40 -4.72
N ASN A 37 -15.44 -4.68 -5.02
CA ASN A 37 -16.13 -5.61 -4.13
C ASN A 37 -15.23 -6.20 -3.04
N THR A 38 -13.91 -6.15 -3.22
CA THR A 38 -12.96 -6.82 -2.33
C THR A 38 -11.94 -5.85 -1.73
N PHE A 39 -11.28 -5.06 -2.56
CA PHE A 39 -10.19 -4.19 -2.12
C PHE A 39 -10.72 -2.90 -1.47
N GLN A 40 -11.74 -2.27 -2.08
CA GLN A 40 -12.33 -1.03 -1.58
C GLN A 40 -12.88 -1.14 -0.13
N PRO A 41 -13.63 -2.19 0.26
CA PRO A 41 -14.11 -2.32 1.64
C PRO A 41 -12.98 -2.46 2.66
N ILE A 42 -11.85 -3.07 2.28
CA ILE A 42 -10.65 -3.15 3.13
C ILE A 42 -10.10 -1.73 3.33
N LEU A 43 -9.89 -0.95 2.25
CA LEU A 43 -9.40 0.42 2.37
C LEU A 43 -10.29 1.27 3.31
N GLU A 44 -11.61 1.17 3.14
CA GLU A 44 -12.59 1.89 3.97
C GLU A 44 -12.48 1.49 5.45
N GLN A 45 -12.35 0.19 5.75
CA GLN A 45 -12.19 -0.31 7.12
C GLN A 45 -10.94 0.25 7.82
N PHE A 46 -9.88 0.57 7.09
CA PHE A 46 -8.62 1.09 7.64
C PHE A 46 -8.46 2.60 7.51
N THR A 47 -9.51 3.33 7.13
CA THR A 47 -9.52 4.79 7.10
C THR A 47 -8.99 5.37 8.40
N GLY A 48 -7.99 6.26 8.31
CA GLY A 48 -7.35 6.91 9.45
C GLY A 48 -6.26 6.08 10.16
N ARG A 49 -6.11 4.79 9.82
CA ARG A 49 -5.09 3.89 10.40
C ARG A 49 -4.04 3.45 9.39
N VAL A 50 -4.43 3.35 8.12
CA VAL A 50 -3.56 3.01 7.00
C VAL A 50 -3.87 3.96 5.84
N ARG A 51 -2.82 4.44 5.16
CA ARG A 51 -2.93 5.18 3.91
C ARG A 51 -2.15 4.44 2.84
N LEU A 52 -2.82 4.10 1.75
CA LEU A 52 -2.23 3.42 0.61
C LEU A 52 -2.15 4.38 -0.57
N ASN A 53 -0.96 4.51 -1.15
CA ASN A 53 -0.75 5.09 -2.47
C ASN A 53 -0.15 4.00 -3.36
N TRP A 54 -0.57 3.92 -4.62
CA TRP A 54 -0.01 2.99 -5.59
C TRP A 54 0.54 3.76 -6.78
N TYR A 55 1.62 3.23 -7.37
CA TYR A 55 2.31 3.81 -8.50
C TYR A 55 2.54 2.73 -9.56
N ASP A 56 2.07 3.01 -10.76
CA ASP A 56 2.27 2.17 -11.93
C ASP A 56 3.72 2.29 -12.41
N THR A 57 4.34 1.15 -12.68
CA THR A 57 5.77 1.04 -13.01
C THR A 57 6.06 0.10 -14.18
N GLU A 58 5.05 -0.61 -14.68
CA GLU A 58 5.15 -1.66 -15.70
C GLU A 58 5.74 -1.19 -17.03
N PHE A 59 5.71 0.12 -17.31
CA PHE A 59 6.31 0.72 -18.50
C PHE A 59 7.77 1.18 -18.30
N TYR A 60 8.28 1.19 -17.06
CA TYR A 60 9.67 1.51 -16.74
C TYR A 60 10.51 0.28 -16.39
N THR A 61 9.88 -0.81 -15.94
CA THR A 61 10.56 -2.06 -15.59
C THR A 61 9.68 -3.27 -15.85
N ALA A 62 10.30 -4.39 -16.24
CA ALA A 62 9.60 -5.66 -16.39
C ALA A 62 9.51 -6.46 -15.08
N THR A 63 10.21 -6.04 -14.01
CA THR A 63 10.31 -6.81 -12.76
C THR A 63 9.03 -6.77 -11.93
N ILE A 64 8.39 -5.61 -11.89
CA ILE A 64 7.17 -5.31 -11.13
C ILE A 64 6.21 -4.54 -12.02
N THR A 65 4.93 -4.50 -11.65
CA THR A 65 3.95 -3.62 -12.29
C THR A 65 3.60 -2.46 -11.39
N ASP A 66 3.60 -2.62 -10.07
CA ASP A 66 3.19 -1.55 -9.18
C ASP A 66 4.12 -1.48 -7.96
N ILE A 67 4.25 -0.26 -7.43
CA ILE A 67 4.73 -0.03 -6.07
C ILE A 67 3.55 0.40 -5.23
N TRP A 68 3.25 -0.34 -4.15
CA TRP A 68 2.29 0.11 -3.16
C TRP A 68 3.02 0.68 -1.96
N MET A 69 2.87 1.99 -1.76
CA MET A 69 3.37 2.72 -0.60
C MET A 69 2.28 2.79 0.45
N LEU A 70 2.45 1.99 1.50
CA LEU A 70 1.50 1.82 2.59
C LEU A 70 2.05 2.46 3.86
N GLU A 71 1.50 3.60 4.25
CA GLU A 71 1.81 4.25 5.52
C GLU A 71 0.86 3.75 6.61
N ALA A 72 1.42 3.32 7.74
CA ALA A 72 0.66 2.75 8.84
C ALA A 72 0.81 3.59 10.12
N GLN A 73 -0.29 3.82 10.82
CA GLN A 73 -0.30 4.50 12.12
C GLN A 73 0.46 3.70 13.18
N ASP A 74 0.42 2.38 13.10
CA ASP A 74 1.06 1.46 14.05
C ASP A 74 1.22 0.05 13.43
N HIS A 75 2.00 -0.81 14.11
CA HIS A 75 2.26 -2.18 13.68
C HIS A 75 1.00 -3.05 13.60
N HIS A 76 0.03 -2.86 14.49
CA HIS A 76 -1.17 -3.69 14.54
C HIS A 76 -2.11 -3.38 13.38
N SER A 77 -2.28 -2.11 13.04
CA SER A 77 -3.02 -1.63 11.88
C SER A 77 -2.42 -2.15 10.58
N TYR A 78 -1.08 -2.15 10.45
CA TYR A 78 -0.37 -2.77 9.33
C TYR A 78 -0.62 -4.29 9.23
N GLN A 79 -0.43 -5.00 10.34
CA GLN A 79 -0.63 -6.45 10.41
C GLN A 79 -2.05 -6.82 9.98
N LEU A 80 -3.07 -6.19 10.56
CA LEU A 80 -4.47 -6.48 10.25
C LEU A 80 -4.82 -6.16 8.79
N PHE A 81 -4.26 -5.09 8.22
CA PHE A 81 -4.44 -4.78 6.80
C PHE A 81 -3.87 -5.89 5.92
N CYS A 82 -2.64 -6.35 6.19
CA CYS A 82 -2.01 -7.43 5.45
C CYS A 82 -2.78 -8.74 5.60
N GLU A 83 -3.21 -9.10 6.81
CA GLU A 83 -4.04 -10.30 7.03
C GLU A 83 -5.34 -10.23 6.21
N LYS A 84 -6.04 -9.09 6.25
CA LYS A 84 -7.28 -8.92 5.47
C LYS A 84 -7.05 -9.03 3.98
N LEU A 85 -5.94 -8.48 3.47
CA LEU A 85 -5.61 -8.57 2.05
C LEU A 85 -5.19 -9.99 1.65
N ARG A 86 -4.44 -10.68 2.52
CA ARG A 86 -3.97 -12.07 2.33
C ARG A 86 -5.10 -13.07 2.21
N GLU A 87 -6.23 -12.80 2.85
CA GLU A 87 -7.46 -13.61 2.75
C GLU A 87 -8.26 -13.32 1.46
N THR A 88 -7.70 -12.62 0.48
CA THR A 88 -8.34 -12.31 -0.81
C THR A 88 -7.49 -12.75 -2.00
N PRO A 89 -8.09 -12.92 -3.19
CA PRO A 89 -7.33 -13.18 -4.42
C PRO A 89 -6.34 -12.08 -4.81
N PHE A 90 -6.40 -10.88 -4.21
CA PHE A 90 -5.42 -9.83 -4.50
C PHE A 90 -4.02 -10.21 -4.04
N TRP A 91 -3.88 -10.96 -2.95
CA TRP A 91 -2.58 -11.38 -2.45
C TRP A 91 -2.14 -12.71 -3.08
N ASP A 92 -0.98 -12.70 -3.73
CA ASP A 92 -0.29 -13.85 -4.35
C ASP A 92 -1.11 -14.67 -5.38
N ARG A 93 -2.20 -14.11 -5.90
CA ARG A 93 -2.92 -14.64 -7.07
C ARG A 93 -3.10 -13.60 -8.17
N TYR A 94 -3.77 -12.49 -7.89
CA TYR A 94 -3.92 -11.40 -8.86
C TYR A 94 -2.70 -10.47 -8.86
N PHE A 95 -2.14 -10.19 -7.68
CA PHE A 95 -0.90 -9.45 -7.50
C PHE A 95 0.08 -10.31 -6.72
N LEU A 96 1.20 -10.63 -7.35
CA LEU A 96 2.29 -11.37 -6.76
C LEU A 96 3.16 -10.41 -5.94
N ILE A 97 3.26 -10.62 -4.64
CA ILE A 97 4.14 -9.81 -3.79
C ILE A 97 5.58 -10.27 -4.03
N LYS A 98 6.42 -9.38 -4.57
CA LYS A 98 7.83 -9.67 -4.86
C LYS A 98 8.72 -9.36 -3.67
N GLU A 99 8.47 -8.23 -3.03
CA GLU A 99 9.24 -7.79 -1.87
C GLU A 99 8.44 -6.77 -1.06
N ILE A 100 8.77 -6.67 0.23
CA ILE A 100 8.24 -5.65 1.13
C ILE A 100 9.41 -5.02 1.87
N PHE A 101 9.63 -3.72 1.68
CA PHE A 101 10.57 -2.95 2.47
C PHE A 101 9.81 -2.10 3.50
N VAL A 102 10.32 -1.99 4.72
CA VAL A 102 9.74 -1.12 5.75
C VAL A 102 10.76 -0.06 6.14
N GLY A 103 10.32 1.19 6.27
CA GLY A 103 11.16 2.30 6.70
C GLY A 103 10.39 3.33 7.51
N GLU A 104 11.08 3.99 8.44
CA GLU A 104 10.55 5.13 9.18
C GLU A 104 10.93 6.44 8.47
N ARG A 105 9.92 7.28 8.18
CA ARG A 105 10.14 8.57 7.52
C ARG A 105 10.98 9.48 8.42
N ASN A 106 12.16 9.86 7.93
CA ASN A 106 13.08 10.76 8.60
C ASN A 106 13.39 10.39 10.08
N ALA A 107 13.57 9.09 10.35
CA ALA A 107 13.98 8.62 11.68
C ALA A 107 15.29 9.26 12.17
N TRP A 108 16.17 9.65 11.24
CA TRP A 108 17.39 10.38 11.56
C TRP A 108 17.11 11.66 12.37
N ALA A 109 16.25 12.56 11.86
CA ALA A 109 15.96 13.81 12.56
C ALA A 109 15.36 13.59 13.95
N LYS A 110 14.46 12.59 14.06
CA LYS A 110 13.85 12.15 15.33
C LYS A 110 14.91 11.65 16.31
N ASN A 111 15.83 10.78 15.86
CA ASN A 111 16.86 10.18 16.70
C ASN A 111 17.87 11.20 17.24
N TYR A 112 18.16 12.24 16.46
CA TYR A 112 19.10 13.29 16.85
C TYR A 112 18.41 14.54 17.42
N ALA A 113 17.09 14.54 17.58
CA ALA A 113 16.28 15.67 18.05
C ALA A 113 16.57 16.97 17.28
N VAL A 114 16.76 16.87 15.96
CA VAL A 114 17.00 17.99 15.06
C VAL A 114 15.77 18.25 14.19
N GLU A 115 15.67 19.47 13.65
CA GLU A 115 14.63 19.81 12.68
C GLU A 115 14.79 18.97 11.41
N ALA A 116 13.66 18.54 10.84
CA ALA A 116 13.65 17.82 9.58
C ALA A 116 14.15 18.72 8.44
N LEU A 117 15.04 18.19 7.61
CA LEU A 117 15.38 18.85 6.34
C LEU A 117 14.13 18.92 5.47
N ALA A 118 13.90 20.08 4.85
CA ALA A 118 12.77 20.33 3.95
C ALA A 118 13.27 20.46 2.49
N SER A 119 12.45 20.00 1.54
CA SER A 119 12.61 20.16 0.09
C SER A 119 11.41 20.87 -0.50
#